data_AF-A0A8T4SHY5-F1
#
_entry.id   AF-A0A8T4SHY5-F1
#
_cell.length_a   1.000
_cell.length_b   1.000
_cell.length_c   1.000
_cell.angle_alpha   90.00
_cell.angle_beta   90.00
_cell.angle_gamma   90.00
#
_symmetry.space_group_name_H-M   'P 1'
#
loop_
_entity.id
_entity.type
_entity.pdbx_description
1 polymer ?
#
loop_
_entity_poly.entity_id
_entity_poly.type
_entity_poly.pdbx_seq_one_letter_code
_entity_poly.pdbx_strand_id
1 'polypeptide(L)' 'MKFSYRFYEGKFLPIIPISLTENGKLIQMRAYVDTGASYSLFHAKVAEILGLDVEKGIL' A
#
# COMPACT_ATOMS: atom_id res chain seq x y z
N MET A 1 -4.35 13.59 13.24
CA MET A 1 -5.26 12.47 12.91
C MET A 1 -4.78 11.22 13.65
N LYS A 2 -5.66 10.40 14.24
CA LYS A 2 -5.27 9.17 14.96
C LYS A 2 -5.96 7.97 14.30
N PHE A 3 -5.21 6.89 14.09
CA PHE A 3 -5.74 5.61 13.64
C PHE A 3 -5.56 4.56 14.73
N SER A 4 -6.59 3.77 14.98
CA SER A 4 -6.50 2.61 15.87
C SER A 4 -5.72 1.49 15.19
N TYR A 5 -4.85 0.82 15.95
CA TYR A 5 -4.18 -0.37 15.47
C TYR A 5 -5.21 -1.46 15.22
N ARG A 6 -5.00 -2.25 14.16
CA ARG A 6 -5.91 -3.34 13.81
C ARG A 6 -5.40 -4.64 14.40
N PHE A 7 -6.32 -5.42 14.95
CA PHE A 7 -6.00 -6.78 15.37
C PHE A 7 -5.92 -7.69 14.14
N TYR A 8 -4.77 -8.30 13.92
CA TYR A 8 -4.48 -9.21 12.83
C TYR A 8 -3.50 -10.28 13.32
N GLU A 9 -3.82 -11.56 13.07
CA GLU A 9 -3.00 -12.72 13.48
C GLU A 9 -2.51 -12.66 14.94
N GLY A 10 -3.41 -12.32 15.87
CA GLY A 10 -3.10 -12.31 17.30
C GLY A 10 -2.34 -11.07 17.79
N LYS A 11 -2.09 -10.08 16.93
CA LYS A 11 -1.33 -8.87 17.27
C LYS A 11 -2.05 -7.60 16.83
N PHE A 12 -1.80 -6.50 17.54
CA PHE A 12 -2.23 -5.17 17.12
C PHE A 12 -1.18 -4.56 16.21
N LEU A 13 -1.53 -4.31 14.96
CA LEU A 13 -0.64 -3.81 13.92
C LEU A 13 -1.06 -2.41 13.45
N PRO A 14 -0.10 -1.51 13.14
CA PRO A 14 -0.38 -0.16 12.65
C PRO A 14 -0.79 -0.17 11.17
N ILE A 15 -1.95 -0.75 10.87
CA ILE A 15 -2.48 -0.88 9.52
C ILE A 15 -3.53 0.21 9.27
N ILE A 16 -3.22 1.16 8.38
CA ILE A 16 -4.06 2.33 8.09
C ILE A 16 -4.68 2.24 6.68
N PRO A 17 -5.89 2.78 6.46
CA PRO A 17 -6.41 2.94 5.11
C PRO A 17 -5.62 4.03 4.37
N ILE A 18 -5.31 3.78 3.10
CA ILE A 18 -4.70 4.75 2.19
C ILE A 18 -5.46 4.74 0.86
N SER A 19 -5.31 5.83 0.10
CA SER A 19 -5.77 5.91 -1.28
C SER A 19 -4.58 6.21 -2.18
N LEU A 20 -4.46 5.47 -3.27
CA LEU A 20 -3.54 5.75 -4.38
C LEU A 20 -4.34 6.36 -5.52
N THR A 21 -3.76 7.34 -6.20
CA THR A 21 -4.37 7.95 -7.40
C THR A 21 -3.40 7.79 -8.56
N GLU A 22 -3.87 7.20 -9.66
CA GLU A 22 -3.12 7.05 -10.91
C GLU A 22 -4.05 7.24 -12.09
N ASN A 23 -3.70 8.13 -13.03
CA ASN A 23 -4.52 8.46 -14.22
C ASN A 23 -6.01 8.72 -13.89
N GLY A 24 -6.27 9.42 -12.78
CA GLY A 24 -7.63 9.74 -12.32
C GLY A 24 -8.41 8.58 -11.68
N LYS A 25 -7.81 7.38 -11.60
CA LYS A 25 -8.38 6.24 -10.87
C LYS A 25 -7.96 6.31 -9.41
N LEU A 26 -8.93 6.20 -8.51
CA LEU A 26 -8.71 6.10 -7.07
C LEU A 26 -8.75 4.64 -6.65
N ILE A 27 -7.67 4.17 -6.03
CA ILE A 27 -7.56 2.80 -5.51
C ILE A 27 -7.41 2.86 -4.00
N GLN A 28 -8.37 2.28 -3.28
CA GLN A 28 -8.33 2.19 -1.83
C GLN A 28 -7.65 0.90 -1.40
N MET A 29 -6.72 1.01 -0.46
CA MET A 29 -6.07 -0.15 0.13
C MET A 29 -5.68 0.12 1.58
N ARG A 30 -5.00 -0.85 2.20
CA ARG A 30 -4.46 -0.72 3.55
C ARG A 30 -2.96 -0.89 3.50
N ALA A 31 -2.26 -0.04 4.23
CA ALA A 31 -0.80 -0.07 4.35
C ALA A 31 -0.41 -0.35 5.80
N TYR A 32 0.64 -1.16 5.96
CA TYR A 32 1.33 -1.34 7.23
C TYR A 32 2.32 -0.20 7.43
N VAL A 33 2.25 0.50 8.56
CA VAL A 33 3.18 1.61 8.87
C VAL A 33 4.42 1.05 9.56
N ASP A 34 5.56 1.10 8.86
CA ASP A 34 6.84 0.59 9.34
C ASP A 34 7.91 1.69 9.30
N THR A 35 8.35 2.15 10.48
CA THR A 35 9.46 3.13 10.58
C THR A 35 10.83 2.51 10.28
N GLY A 36 10.93 1.18 10.25
CA GLY A 36 12.14 0.45 9.87
C GLY A 36 12.37 0.35 8.36
N ALA A 37 11.38 0.73 7.54
CA ALA A 37 11.47 0.72 6.09
C ALA A 37 11.81 2.11 5.54
N SER A 38 12.85 2.22 4.70
CA SER A 38 13.22 3.49 4.05
C SER A 38 12.31 3.87 2.87
N TYR A 39 11.53 2.91 2.36
CA TYR A 39 10.65 3.09 1.20
C TYR A 39 9.34 2.34 1.40
N SER A 40 8.29 2.81 0.74
CA SER A 40 7.01 2.11 0.65
C SER A 40 7.12 0.91 -0.28
N LEU A 41 6.68 -0.25 0.19
CA LEU A 41 6.67 -1.50 -0.57
C LEU A 41 5.23 -1.86 -0.98
N PHE A 42 5.07 -2.23 -2.24
CA PHE A 42 3.79 -2.69 -2.78
C PHE A 42 3.97 -4.10 -3.34
N HIS A 43 2.97 -4.96 -3.14
CA HIS A 43 2.93 -6.26 -3.81
C HIS A 43 2.84 -6.03 -5.33
N ALA A 44 3.53 -6.81 -6.15
CA ALA A 44 3.60 -6.62 -7.61
C ALA A 44 2.20 -6.50 -8.26
N LYS A 45 1.21 -7.27 -7.78
CA LYS A 45 -0.21 -7.15 -8.16
C LYS A 45 -0.81 -5.74 -8.07
N VAL A 46 -0.30 -4.87 -7.19
CA VAL A 46 -0.73 -3.46 -7.11
C VAL A 46 -0.32 -2.72 -8.37
N ALA A 47 0.83 -3.03 -8.95
CA ALA A 47 1.27 -2.43 -10.20
C ALA A 47 0.33 -2.77 -11.36
N GLU A 48 -0.13 -4.03 -11.45
CA GLU A 48 -1.17 -4.43 -12.42
C GLU A 48 -2.46 -3.62 -12.25
N ILE A 49 -2.91 -3.41 -11.01
CA ILE A 49 -4.10 -2.61 -10.71
C ILE A 49 -3.90 -1.14 -11.13
N LEU A 50 -2.68 -0.63 -11.02
CA LEU A 50 -2.28 0.71 -11.46
C LEU A 50 -2.06 0.80 -12.98
N GLY A 51 -2.09 -0.32 -13.70
CA GLY A 51 -1.79 -0.37 -15.14
C GLY A 51 -0.30 -0.25 -15.45
N LEU A 52 0.57 -0.49 -14.48
CA LEU A 52 2.02 -0.48 -14.62
C LEU A 52 2.52 -1.87 -15.02
N ASP A 53 3.33 -1.91 -16.07
CA ASP A 53 3.99 -3.13 -16.53
C ASP A 53 5.38 -3.25 -15.87
N VAL A 54 5.41 -3.98 -14.76
CA VAL A 54 6.64 -4.15 -13.95
C VAL A 54 7.73 -4.94 -14.67
N GLU A 55 7.37 -5.75 -15.67
CA GLU A 55 8.34 -6.57 -16.41
C GLU A 55 9.06 -5.78 -17.50
N LYS A 56 8.44 -4.72 -18.03
CA LYS A 56 9.07 -3.87 -19.04
C LYS A 56 10.23 -3.04 -18.50
N GLY A 57 10.22 -2.70 -17.21
CA GLY A 57 11.28 -1.88 -16.59
C GLY A 57 11.43 -0.47 -17.19
N ILE A 58 10.43 0.01 -17.94
CA ILE A 58 10.41 1.36 -18.50
C ILE A 58 9.67 2.25 -17.51
N LEU A 59 10.43 3.07 -16.79
CA LEU A 59 9.92 4.22 -16.04
C LEU A 59 9.51 5.34 -16.99
#